data_AF-A0A0B0N6D1-F1
#
_entry.id   AF-A0A0B0N6D1-F1
#
_cell.length_a   1.000
_cell.length_b   1.000
_cell.length_c   1.000
_cell.angle_alpha   90.00
_cell.angle_beta   90.00
_cell.angle_gamma   90.00
#
_symmetry.space_group_name_H-M   'P 1'
#
loop_
_entity.id
_entity.type
_entity.pdbx_description
1 polymer ?
#
loop_
_entity_poly.entity_id
_entity_poly.type
_entity_poly.pdbx_seq_one_letter_code
_entity_poly.pdbx_strand_id
1 'polypeptide(L)'
;MATAAMGGGFMNQIMRSNTVSLVGKAAAPPWPWPLKGFQLYCCSNTNNNNSNTYLTLKDEELMRQCELNTFKASGPGGQHRNKRESAVRLKHLPTGIIAQAVEDRSQHMNRASALARLRTLIALKVRNPVSLESYSPPPELLQILPRNSTHRRSDSGPQIGPNNPKFILGMQALLDLIFAVDGSISDAAKLLGMSTGALSRLILSDDSLWKAVNKLRASKGMKPLK
;
A
#
# COMPACT_ATOMS: atom_id res chain seq x y z
N MET A 1 -56.50 -53.53 4.27
CA MET A 1 -57.10 -54.31 3.17
C MET A 1 -58.01 -53.37 2.37
N ALA A 2 -57.83 -53.25 1.05
CA ALA A 2 -58.75 -52.58 0.09
C ALA A 2 -59.04 -51.07 0.40
N THR A 3 -59.58 -50.18 -0.44
CA THR A 3 -59.78 -50.01 -1.91
C THR A 3 -60.16 -48.52 -2.13
N ALA A 4 -59.96 -47.85 -3.27
CA ALA A 4 -59.36 -48.16 -4.56
C ALA A 4 -58.70 -46.88 -5.15
N ALA A 5 -58.48 -46.80 -6.47
CA ALA A 5 -58.05 -45.59 -7.17
C ALA A 5 -59.06 -45.15 -8.25
N MET A 6 -59.24 -43.84 -8.40
CA MET A 6 -59.74 -43.12 -9.60
C MET A 6 -59.16 -41.69 -9.54
N GLY A 7 -58.83 -41.00 -10.63
CA GLY A 7 -58.91 -41.34 -12.05
C GLY A 7 -58.99 -40.05 -12.88
N GLY A 8 -58.22 -39.95 -13.97
CA GLY A 8 -58.17 -38.78 -14.86
C GLY A 8 -56.99 -37.83 -14.59
N GLY A 9 -56.22 -37.37 -15.58
CA GLY A 9 -56.21 -37.69 -17.01
C GLY A 9 -56.24 -36.45 -17.91
N PHE A 10 -55.44 -36.51 -18.98
CA PHE A 10 -55.42 -35.66 -20.19
C PHE A 10 -54.71 -34.29 -20.18
N MET A 11 -53.71 -34.24 -21.07
CA MET A 11 -53.33 -33.17 -21.99
C MET A 11 -53.38 -31.70 -21.54
N ASN A 12 -52.22 -31.04 -21.58
CA ASN A 12 -51.82 -30.49 -22.89
C ASN A 12 -50.31 -30.37 -23.09
N GLN A 13 -49.90 -30.60 -24.34
CA GLN A 13 -48.56 -30.43 -24.88
C GLN A 13 -48.52 -29.09 -25.67
N ILE A 14 -47.33 -28.67 -26.13
CA ILE A 14 -47.07 -27.81 -27.32
C ILE A 14 -46.32 -26.47 -27.07
N MET A 15 -45.10 -26.43 -27.64
CA MET A 15 -44.32 -25.29 -28.20
C MET A 15 -43.81 -24.14 -27.32
N ARG A 16 -42.47 -24.13 -27.18
CA ARG A 16 -41.55 -23.08 -27.68
C ARG A 16 -42.00 -21.61 -27.65
N SER A 17 -41.28 -20.81 -26.87
CA SER A 17 -40.62 -19.61 -27.39
C SER A 17 -39.39 -19.25 -26.55
N ASN A 18 -38.23 -19.20 -27.22
CA ASN A 18 -36.96 -18.77 -26.61
C ASN A 18 -36.81 -17.27 -26.90
N THR A 19 -37.15 -16.40 -25.95
CA THR A 19 -37.03 -14.94 -26.11
C THR A 19 -36.24 -14.32 -24.96
N VAL A 20 -35.00 -13.96 -25.26
CA VAL A 20 -34.13 -13.15 -24.41
C VAL A 20 -34.69 -11.73 -24.32
N SER A 21 -35.08 -11.29 -23.12
CA SER A 21 -35.48 -9.91 -22.84
C SER A 21 -34.61 -9.28 -21.77
N LEU A 22 -33.54 -8.64 -22.22
CA LEU A 22 -32.73 -7.71 -21.45
C LEU A 22 -33.49 -6.39 -21.23
N VAL A 23 -33.98 -6.09 -20.02
CA VAL A 23 -34.07 -4.70 -19.52
C VAL A 23 -33.86 -4.70 -18.00
N GLY A 24 -32.84 -3.98 -17.55
CA GLY A 24 -32.49 -3.87 -16.13
C GLY A 24 -31.21 -3.05 -15.88
N LYS A 25 -30.95 -2.03 -16.71
CA LYS A 25 -29.77 -1.16 -16.59
C LYS A 25 -29.89 -0.30 -15.33
N ALA A 26 -29.32 -0.77 -14.22
CA ALA A 26 -28.99 0.10 -13.10
C ALA A 26 -27.97 1.14 -13.58
N ALA A 27 -28.31 2.43 -13.48
CA ALA A 27 -27.47 3.51 -13.95
C ALA A 27 -26.19 3.62 -13.10
N ALA A 28 -25.03 3.42 -13.71
CA ALA A 28 -23.75 3.68 -13.08
C ALA A 28 -23.53 5.20 -12.90
N PRO A 29 -22.96 5.66 -11.77
CA PRO A 29 -22.74 7.09 -11.54
C PRO A 29 -21.70 7.68 -12.52
N PRO A 30 -21.93 8.91 -13.04
CA PRO A 30 -21.13 9.48 -14.12
C PRO A 30 -19.86 10.17 -13.62
N TRP A 31 -18.81 9.40 -13.29
CA TRP A 31 -17.47 9.95 -13.05
C TRP A 31 -16.40 9.06 -13.71
N PRO A 32 -15.70 9.55 -14.76
CA PRO A 32 -14.65 8.78 -15.42
C PRO A 32 -13.37 8.82 -14.60
N TRP A 33 -13.22 7.86 -13.68
CA TRP A 33 -11.91 7.52 -13.14
C TRP A 33 -11.28 6.50 -14.10
N PRO A 34 -10.29 6.90 -14.94
CA PRO A 34 -9.52 5.90 -15.63
C PRO A 34 -8.80 5.05 -14.57
N LEU A 35 -8.88 3.73 -14.69
CA LEU A 35 -8.01 2.80 -13.97
C LEU A 35 -6.59 2.93 -14.55
N LYS A 36 -5.96 4.08 -14.30
CA LYS A 36 -4.57 4.32 -14.65
C LYS A 36 -3.74 3.28 -13.90
N GLY A 37 -2.93 2.55 -14.66
CA GLY A 37 -1.95 1.62 -14.13
C GLY A 37 -1.10 2.29 -13.05
N PHE A 38 -0.58 1.48 -12.13
CA PHE A 38 0.13 1.97 -10.95
C PHE A 38 1.35 2.80 -11.36
N GLN A 39 1.19 4.12 -11.34
CA GLN A 39 2.22 5.04 -11.79
C GLN A 39 3.35 5.03 -10.76
N LEU A 40 4.38 4.24 -11.04
CA LEU A 40 5.68 4.36 -10.39
C LEU A 40 6.20 5.76 -10.73
N TYR A 41 6.20 6.64 -9.73
CA TYR A 41 6.72 7.99 -9.87
C TYR A 41 8.25 7.92 -9.85
N CYS A 42 8.84 7.55 -10.98
CA CYS A 42 10.26 7.83 -11.25
C CYS A 42 10.40 9.34 -11.44
N CYS A 43 10.93 10.03 -10.44
CA CYS A 43 11.18 11.47 -10.50
C CYS A 43 12.39 11.76 -11.39
N SER A 44 12.17 11.87 -12.70
CA SER A 44 13.13 12.42 -13.66
C SER A 44 13.19 13.95 -13.49
N ASN A 45 13.95 14.45 -12.50
CA ASN A 45 14.28 15.86 -12.43
C ASN A 45 15.77 16.05 -12.07
N THR A 46 16.57 16.41 -13.06
CA THR A 46 18.03 16.54 -12.99
C THR A 46 18.51 17.90 -12.47
N ASN A 47 17.67 18.65 -11.74
CA ASN A 47 18.02 19.95 -11.16
C ASN A 47 17.35 20.21 -9.80
N ASN A 48 17.82 19.51 -8.75
CA ASN A 48 17.97 20.08 -7.41
C ASN A 48 18.78 19.15 -6.49
N ASN A 49 19.59 19.71 -5.59
CA ASN A 49 20.36 18.94 -4.59
C ASN A 49 19.49 18.42 -3.42
N ASN A 50 18.19 18.26 -3.65
CA ASN A 50 17.23 17.74 -2.68
C ASN A 50 16.93 16.29 -3.04
N SER A 51 17.71 15.37 -2.47
CA SER A 51 17.29 13.97 -2.34
C SER A 51 15.89 13.95 -1.70
N ASN A 52 14.90 13.36 -2.39
CA ASN A 52 13.47 13.45 -2.07
C ASN A 52 13.12 12.74 -0.76
N THR A 53 13.49 13.37 0.36
CA THR A 53 13.45 12.78 1.70
C THR A 53 12.28 13.37 2.48
N TYR A 54 11.08 13.31 1.90
CA TYR A 54 9.82 13.76 2.52
C TYR A 54 9.58 13.14 3.91
N LEU A 55 10.22 11.99 4.19
CA LEU A 55 10.14 11.28 5.46
C LEU A 55 10.96 11.91 6.59
N THR A 56 12.08 12.61 6.31
CA THR A 56 12.90 13.30 7.34
C THR A 56 12.41 14.72 7.64
N LEU A 57 11.51 15.28 6.82
CA LEU A 57 10.85 16.54 7.11
C LEU A 57 10.07 16.48 8.43
N LYS A 58 10.02 17.60 9.15
CA LYS A 58 9.13 17.79 10.31
C LYS A 58 7.67 17.74 9.87
N ASP A 59 6.78 17.33 10.77
CA ASP A 59 5.35 17.18 10.53
C ASP A 59 4.69 18.46 9.99
N GLU A 60 5.08 19.63 10.50
CA GLU A 60 4.63 20.93 10.04
C GLU A 60 4.99 21.21 8.58
N GLU A 61 6.21 20.86 8.17
CA GLU A 61 6.71 21.12 6.82
C GLU A 61 6.12 20.13 5.81
N LEU A 62 5.98 18.85 6.20
CA LEU A 62 5.25 17.86 5.40
C LEU A 62 3.77 18.26 5.23
N MET A 63 3.15 18.83 6.27
CA MET A 63 1.78 19.35 6.22
C MET A 63 1.62 20.53 5.27
N ARG A 64 2.60 21.45 5.18
CA ARG A 64 2.58 22.58 4.21
C ARG A 64 2.54 22.11 2.77
N GLN A 65 3.09 20.92 2.47
CA GLN A 65 3.09 20.30 1.15
C GLN A 65 1.83 19.46 0.87
N CYS A 66 0.85 19.46 1.80
CA CYS A 66 -0.39 18.68 1.71
C CYS A 66 -1.63 19.56 1.57
N GLU A 67 -2.51 19.21 0.63
CA GLU A 67 -3.90 19.66 0.65
C GLU A 67 -4.68 18.88 1.74
N LEU A 68 -5.11 19.59 2.78
CA LEU A 68 -6.02 19.05 3.80
C LEU A 68 -7.48 19.27 3.38
N ASN A 69 -8.23 18.17 3.29
CA ASN A 69 -9.66 18.16 3.04
C ASN A 69 -10.38 17.47 4.20
N THR A 70 -11.46 18.09 4.70
CA THR A 70 -12.26 17.55 5.80
C THR A 70 -13.67 17.21 5.34
N PHE A 71 -14.22 16.12 5.86
CA PHE A 71 -15.51 15.59 5.40
C PHE A 71 -16.26 14.88 6.53
N LYS A 72 -17.52 14.51 6.29
CA LYS A 72 -18.32 13.69 7.20
C LYS A 72 -17.96 12.23 6.99
N ALA A 73 -17.71 11.49 8.07
CA ALA A 73 -17.55 10.05 7.98
C ALA A 73 -18.87 9.42 7.50
N SER A 74 -18.80 8.60 6.44
CA SER A 74 -19.93 7.82 5.94
C SER A 74 -19.70 6.34 6.26
N GLY A 75 -20.76 5.66 6.71
CA GLY A 75 -20.72 4.24 7.07
C GLY A 75 -21.61 3.90 8.28
N PRO A 76 -21.66 2.61 8.68
CA PRO A 76 -22.37 2.20 9.88
C PRO A 76 -21.77 2.90 11.11
N GLY A 77 -22.61 3.65 11.81
CA GLY A 77 -22.22 4.48 12.94
C GLY A 77 -23.41 5.23 13.50
N GLY A 78 -23.42 5.45 14.81
CA GLY A 78 -24.48 6.20 15.48
C GLY A 78 -24.56 7.64 15.01
N GLN A 79 -25.71 8.28 15.25
CA GLN A 79 -26.06 9.65 14.83
C GLN A 79 -24.94 10.68 15.11
N HIS A 80 -24.21 10.54 16.22
CA HIS A 80 -23.11 11.41 16.61
C HIS A 80 -21.87 11.32 15.68
N ARG A 81 -21.58 10.14 15.09
CA ARG A 81 -20.42 9.95 14.19
C ARG A 81 -20.63 10.64 12.84
N ASN A 82 -21.86 10.59 12.33
CA ASN A 82 -22.16 10.99 10.95
C ASN A 82 -22.49 12.50 10.83
N LYS A 83 -22.79 13.18 11.95
CA LYS A 83 -23.11 14.62 11.98
C LYS A 83 -21.89 15.55 11.92
N ARG A 84 -20.73 15.11 12.44
CA ARG A 84 -19.51 15.93 12.57
C ARG A 84 -18.51 15.69 11.43
N GLU A 85 -17.90 16.75 10.93
CA GLU A 85 -16.83 16.73 9.94
C GLU A 85 -15.46 16.40 10.57
N SER A 86 -15.37 15.26 11.27
CA SER A 86 -14.14 14.82 11.92
C SER A 86 -13.19 14.04 10.99
N ALA A 87 -13.67 13.56 9.83
CA ALA A 87 -12.86 12.78 8.90
C ALA A 87 -11.89 13.68 8.13
N VAL A 88 -10.67 13.18 7.92
CA VAL A 88 -9.57 13.92 7.30
C VAL A 88 -9.01 13.14 6.11
N ARG A 89 -8.81 13.85 5.00
CA ARG A 89 -8.07 13.38 3.82
C ARG A 89 -6.91 14.35 3.57
N LEU A 90 -5.71 13.80 3.48
CA LEU A 90 -4.49 14.53 3.12
C LEU A 90 -4.06 14.08 1.73
N LYS A 91 -3.81 15.03 0.81
CA LYS A 91 -3.21 14.78 -0.50
C LYS A 91 -1.86 15.48 -0.54
N HIS A 92 -0.77 14.72 -0.59
CA HIS A 92 0.57 15.25 -0.76
C HIS A 92 0.75 15.71 -2.20
N LEU A 93 0.94 17.01 -2.40
CA LEU A 93 0.98 17.62 -3.73
C LEU A 93 2.09 17.08 -4.63
N PRO A 94 3.38 17.03 -4.23
CA PRO A 94 4.46 16.70 -5.16
C PRO A 94 4.51 15.20 -5.52
N THR A 95 3.88 14.31 -4.75
CA THR A 95 3.85 12.85 -5.06
C THR A 95 2.47 12.34 -5.49
N GLY A 96 1.42 13.19 -5.40
CA GLY A 96 0.04 12.80 -5.69
C GLY A 96 -0.55 11.74 -4.74
N ILE A 97 0.13 11.41 -3.64
CA ILE A 97 -0.30 10.35 -2.71
C ILE A 97 -1.39 10.88 -1.78
N ILE A 98 -2.49 10.14 -1.69
CA ILE A 98 -3.63 10.45 -0.83
C ILE A 98 -3.67 9.49 0.36
N ALA A 99 -3.80 10.03 1.56
CA ALA A 99 -4.05 9.31 2.81
C ALA A 99 -5.34 9.81 3.45
N GLN A 100 -6.03 8.96 4.23
CA GLN A 100 -7.24 9.36 4.97
C GLN A 100 -7.36 8.63 6.30
N ALA A 101 -7.97 9.29 7.29
CA ALA A 101 -8.27 8.75 8.61
C ALA A 101 -9.68 9.18 9.06
N VAL A 102 -10.41 8.23 9.63
CA VAL A 102 -11.86 8.33 9.96
C VAL A 102 -12.20 7.58 11.26
N GLU A 103 -11.16 7.32 12.06
CA GLU A 103 -11.17 6.44 13.23
C GLU A 103 -11.65 7.20 14.45
N ASP A 104 -11.11 8.40 14.66
CA ASP A 104 -11.38 9.22 15.83
C ASP A 104 -12.58 10.16 15.67
N ARG A 105 -13.20 10.47 16.81
CA ARG A 105 -14.16 11.59 16.95
C ARG A 105 -13.48 12.97 16.91
N SER A 106 -12.15 13.02 17.05
CA SER A 106 -11.35 14.23 17.04
C SER A 106 -10.68 14.43 15.69
N GLN A 107 -10.91 15.59 15.07
CA GLN A 107 -10.26 15.98 13.83
C GLN A 107 -8.73 16.04 13.99
N HIS A 108 -8.21 16.47 15.15
CA HIS A 108 -6.77 16.54 15.40
C HIS A 108 -6.11 15.15 15.39
N MET A 109 -6.74 14.16 16.02
CA MET A 109 -6.23 12.79 16.03
C MET A 109 -6.29 12.17 14.63
N ASN A 110 -7.38 12.38 13.89
CA ASN A 110 -7.44 11.98 12.48
C ASN A 110 -6.38 12.69 11.60
N ARG A 111 -6.00 13.95 11.87
CA ARG A 111 -4.88 14.61 11.16
C ARG A 111 -3.56 13.89 11.43
N ALA A 112 -3.24 13.59 12.69
CA ALA A 112 -2.02 12.87 13.07
C ALA A 112 -1.98 11.44 12.48
N SER A 113 -3.08 10.69 12.58
CA SER A 113 -3.21 9.36 11.99
C SER A 113 -3.11 9.38 10.46
N ALA A 114 -3.70 10.38 9.80
CA ALA A 114 -3.57 10.56 8.35
C ALA A 114 -2.11 10.90 7.94
N LEU A 115 -1.38 11.69 8.72
CA LEU A 115 0.05 11.99 8.49
C LEU A 115 0.93 10.75 8.64
N ALA A 116 0.74 9.96 9.70
CA ALA A 116 1.47 8.72 9.91
C ALA A 116 1.26 7.75 8.73
N ARG A 117 0.00 7.55 8.32
CA ARG A 117 -0.37 6.77 7.12
C ARG A 117 0.25 7.34 5.84
N LEU A 118 0.30 8.66 5.69
CA LEU A 118 0.88 9.33 4.53
C LEU A 118 2.38 9.04 4.40
N ARG A 119 3.14 9.13 5.51
CA ARG A 119 4.57 8.77 5.52
C ARG A 119 4.79 7.32 5.11
N THR A 120 4.05 6.37 5.67
CA THR A 120 4.14 4.96 5.26
C THR A 120 3.82 4.77 3.77
N LEU A 121 2.79 5.44 3.26
CA LEU A 121 2.44 5.37 1.83
C LEU A 121 3.49 6.01 0.92
N ILE A 122 4.17 7.08 1.36
CA ILE A 122 5.31 7.69 0.65
C ILE A 122 6.45 6.67 0.55
N ALA A 123 6.90 6.08 1.66
CA ALA A 123 7.99 5.09 1.69
C ALA A 123 7.74 3.84 0.83
N LEU A 124 6.47 3.44 0.70
CA LEU A 124 6.04 2.27 -0.09
C LEU A 124 5.87 2.57 -1.59
N LYS A 125 5.81 3.83 -2.02
CA LYS A 125 5.49 4.22 -3.40
C LYS A 125 6.51 5.12 -4.08
N VAL A 126 7.14 6.02 -3.34
CA VAL A 126 8.22 6.88 -3.83
C VAL A 126 9.51 6.07 -3.79
N ARG A 127 10.30 6.15 -4.86
CA ARG A 127 11.57 5.44 -5.01
C ARG A 127 12.66 6.45 -5.34
N ASN A 128 13.80 6.36 -4.65
CA ASN A 128 15.01 7.05 -5.06
C ASN A 128 15.87 6.09 -5.90
N PRO A 129 16.49 6.54 -7.00
CA PRO A 129 17.43 5.72 -7.75
C PRO A 129 18.69 5.47 -6.90
N VAL A 130 19.20 4.24 -6.94
CA VAL A 130 20.36 3.79 -6.15
C VAL A 130 21.44 3.29 -7.10
N SER A 131 22.66 3.80 -6.96
CA SER A 131 23.84 3.30 -7.67
C SER A 131 24.37 2.03 -7.02
N LEU A 132 24.47 0.95 -7.79
CA LEU A 132 24.83 -0.38 -7.28
C LEU A 132 26.34 -0.55 -6.99
N GLU A 133 27.19 0.12 -7.75
CA GLU A 133 28.65 -0.11 -7.76
C GLU A 133 29.37 0.34 -6.49
N SER A 134 28.80 1.31 -5.77
CA SER A 134 29.32 1.84 -4.50
C SER A 134 28.20 1.98 -3.46
N TYR A 135 27.27 1.02 -3.44
CA TYR A 135 26.14 1.08 -2.52
C TYR A 135 26.58 0.92 -1.06
N SER A 136 26.53 2.02 -0.30
CA SER A 136 26.62 2.00 1.15
C SER A 136 25.21 2.04 1.76
N PRO A 137 24.77 1.01 2.51
CA PRO A 137 23.44 0.99 3.10
C PRO A 137 23.26 2.11 4.14
N PRO A 138 22.15 2.87 4.12
CA PRO A 138 21.95 3.96 5.06
C PRO A 138 21.74 3.42 6.49
N PRO A 139 22.09 4.18 7.54
CA PRO A 139 22.06 3.69 8.91
C PRO A 139 20.66 3.28 9.39
N GLU A 140 19.59 3.87 8.86
CA GLU A 140 18.20 3.49 9.14
C GLU A 140 17.87 2.08 8.63
N LEU A 141 18.46 1.67 7.49
CA LEU A 141 18.33 0.31 6.99
C LEU A 141 19.03 -0.67 7.95
N LEU A 142 20.29 -0.39 8.31
CA LEU A 142 21.08 -1.22 9.25
C LEU A 142 20.38 -1.42 10.62
N GLN A 143 19.61 -0.43 11.08
CA GLN A 143 18.81 -0.51 12.31
C GLN A 143 17.62 -1.49 12.20
N ILE A 144 17.06 -1.71 11.00
CA ILE A 144 15.97 -2.67 10.77
C ILE A 144 16.51 -4.09 10.57
N LEU A 145 17.70 -4.21 9.96
CA LEU A 145 18.30 -5.50 9.66
C LEU A 145 18.49 -6.37 10.91
N PRO A 146 18.33 -7.70 10.79
CA PRO A 146 18.63 -8.62 11.88
C PRO A 146 20.11 -8.57 12.27
N ARG A 147 20.40 -8.96 13.52
CA ARG A 147 21.75 -8.92 14.12
C ARG A 147 22.85 -9.64 13.32
N ASN A 148 22.49 -10.53 12.40
CA ASN A 148 23.40 -11.43 11.68
C ASN A 148 23.84 -10.88 10.30
N SER A 149 23.69 -9.58 10.04
CA SER A 149 24.06 -8.95 8.76
C SER A 149 25.48 -8.39 8.80
N THR A 150 26.28 -8.61 7.74
CA THR A 150 27.73 -8.27 7.69
C THR A 150 28.02 -6.80 7.98
N HIS A 151 27.10 -5.89 7.60
CA HIS A 151 27.28 -4.44 7.80
C HIS A 151 26.75 -3.90 9.13
N ARG A 152 26.11 -4.72 9.97
CA ARG A 152 25.53 -4.26 11.24
C ARG A 152 26.58 -4.27 12.36
N ARG A 153 27.45 -3.27 12.32
CA ARG A 153 28.53 -3.04 13.29
C ARG A 153 27.95 -2.46 14.60
N SER A 154 28.75 -2.43 15.66
CA SER A 154 28.32 -2.00 17.02
C SER A 154 27.91 -0.52 17.10
N ASP A 155 28.35 0.30 16.15
CA ASP A 155 27.96 1.71 15.96
C ASP A 155 26.52 1.92 15.49
N SER A 156 25.90 0.89 14.90
CA SER A 156 24.65 1.00 14.14
C SER A 156 23.39 1.06 15.03
N GLY A 157 23.54 0.99 16.35
CA GLY A 157 22.46 1.15 17.32
C GLY A 157 21.56 -0.07 17.57
N PRO A 158 20.52 0.08 18.41
CA PRO A 158 19.56 -0.99 18.71
C PRO A 158 18.70 -1.33 17.50
N GLN A 159 18.19 -2.57 17.45
CA GLN A 159 17.28 -2.98 16.38
C GLN A 159 15.93 -2.26 16.51
N ILE A 160 15.41 -1.76 15.40
CA ILE A 160 14.19 -0.98 15.33
C ILE A 160 13.02 -1.82 14.82
N GLY A 161 11.90 -1.79 15.54
CA GLY A 161 10.63 -2.42 15.14
C GLY A 161 9.65 -1.45 14.45
N PRO A 162 8.51 -1.96 13.94
CA PRO A 162 7.60 -1.23 13.04
C PRO A 162 6.94 0.01 13.65
N ASN A 163 6.85 0.10 14.97
CA ASN A 163 6.23 1.23 15.68
C ASN A 163 7.11 2.50 15.73
N ASN A 164 8.36 2.44 15.28
CA ASN A 164 9.30 3.56 15.31
C ASN A 164 9.28 4.32 13.97
N PRO A 165 9.24 5.66 13.93
CA PRO A 165 9.25 6.43 12.67
C PRO A 165 10.48 6.15 11.80
N LYS A 166 11.65 5.82 12.37
CA LYS A 166 12.86 5.45 11.62
C LYS A 166 12.71 4.14 10.83
N PHE A 167 11.79 3.27 11.25
CA PHE A 167 11.48 2.04 10.51
C PHE A 167 11.01 2.35 9.08
N ILE A 168 10.25 3.43 8.90
CA ILE A 168 9.72 3.86 7.61
C ILE A 168 10.86 4.26 6.64
N LEU A 169 11.94 4.86 7.16
CA LEU A 169 13.13 5.24 6.38
C LEU A 169 13.90 4.01 5.89
N GLY A 170 14.22 3.06 6.78
CA GLY A 170 14.92 1.84 6.40
C GLY A 170 14.07 0.92 5.50
N MET A 171 12.75 0.90 5.67
CA MET A 171 11.83 0.24 4.72
C MET A 171 11.95 0.83 3.31
N GLN A 172 11.97 2.16 3.18
CA GLN A 172 12.14 2.81 1.88
C GLN A 172 13.48 2.40 1.27
N ALA A 173 14.59 2.56 2.01
CA ALA A 173 15.93 2.21 1.51
C ALA A 173 16.03 0.73 1.07
N LEU A 174 15.36 -0.18 1.76
CA LEU A 174 15.35 -1.60 1.40
C LEU A 174 14.60 -1.84 0.08
N LEU A 175 13.46 -1.18 -0.09
CA LEU A 175 12.66 -1.27 -1.31
C LEU A 175 13.30 -0.54 -2.50
N ASP A 176 14.04 0.54 -2.24
CA ASP A 176 14.83 1.27 -3.25
C ASP A 176 15.98 0.37 -3.76
N LEU A 177 16.67 -0.35 -2.87
CA LEU A 177 17.66 -1.38 -3.25
C LEU A 177 17.02 -2.54 -4.03
N ILE A 178 15.91 -3.11 -3.54
CA ILE A 178 15.21 -4.20 -4.24
C ILE A 178 14.74 -3.76 -5.62
N PHE A 179 14.34 -2.49 -5.79
CA PHE A 179 13.97 -1.91 -7.08
C PHE A 179 15.17 -1.76 -8.02
N ALA A 180 16.31 -1.28 -7.53
CA ALA A 180 17.55 -1.15 -8.30
C ALA A 180 18.10 -2.51 -8.79
N VAL A 181 17.76 -3.60 -8.08
CA VAL A 181 18.13 -4.99 -8.41
C VAL A 181 16.94 -5.75 -9.06
N ASP A 182 16.04 -5.02 -9.73
CA ASP A 182 14.91 -5.56 -10.50
C ASP A 182 13.96 -6.54 -9.76
N GLY A 183 13.95 -6.52 -8.42
CA GLY A 183 13.17 -7.42 -7.57
C GLY A 183 13.85 -8.75 -7.22
N SER A 184 15.13 -8.95 -7.58
CA SER A 184 15.91 -10.11 -7.15
C SER A 184 16.35 -9.99 -5.70
N ILE A 185 15.79 -10.87 -4.87
CA ILE A 185 16.06 -10.91 -3.42
C ILE A 185 17.45 -11.50 -3.16
N SER A 186 17.89 -12.42 -4.01
CA SER A 186 19.21 -13.05 -3.87
C SER A 186 20.33 -12.03 -4.00
N ASP A 187 20.20 -11.12 -4.96
CA ASP A 187 21.25 -10.16 -5.27
C ASP A 187 21.17 -8.93 -4.33
N ALA A 188 19.97 -8.50 -3.95
CA ALA A 188 19.79 -7.55 -2.84
C ALA A 188 20.36 -8.08 -1.51
N ALA A 189 20.21 -9.38 -1.21
CA ALA A 189 20.78 -9.98 0.00
C ALA A 189 22.32 -10.03 -0.02
N LYS A 190 22.94 -10.25 -1.21
CA LYS A 190 24.41 -10.15 -1.37
C LYS A 190 24.91 -8.74 -1.06
N LEU A 191 24.26 -7.72 -1.63
CA LEU A 191 24.61 -6.31 -1.40
C LEU A 191 24.44 -5.86 0.06
N LEU A 192 23.58 -6.54 0.83
CA LEU A 192 23.39 -6.31 2.27
C LEU A 192 24.23 -7.24 3.18
N GLY A 193 25.03 -8.14 2.61
CA GLY A 193 25.81 -9.11 3.36
C GLY A 193 24.94 -9.98 4.28
N MET A 194 23.88 -10.59 3.73
CA MET A 194 23.01 -11.50 4.48
C MET A 194 22.52 -12.69 3.66
N SER A 195 22.00 -13.72 4.32
CA SER A 195 21.39 -14.85 3.64
C SER A 195 20.02 -14.47 3.05
N THR A 196 19.71 -15.03 1.89
CA THR A 196 18.43 -14.82 1.18
C THR A 196 17.23 -15.15 2.05
N GLY A 197 17.33 -16.20 2.87
CA GLY A 197 16.32 -16.61 3.84
C GLY A 197 16.18 -15.70 5.06
N ALA A 198 17.18 -14.88 5.39
CA ALA A 198 17.04 -13.83 6.40
C ALA A 198 16.30 -12.62 5.83
N LEU A 199 16.64 -12.21 4.61
CA LEU A 199 15.96 -11.12 3.91
C LEU A 199 14.48 -11.46 3.61
N SER A 200 14.18 -12.70 3.19
CA SER A 200 12.79 -13.11 2.95
C SER A 200 11.96 -13.09 4.24
N ARG A 201 12.50 -13.57 5.36
CA ARG A 201 11.85 -13.50 6.68
C ARG A 201 11.58 -12.07 7.13
N LEU A 202 12.50 -11.14 6.88
CA LEU A 202 12.29 -9.71 7.15
C LEU A 202 11.13 -9.15 6.30
N ILE A 203 11.12 -9.43 4.99
CA ILE A 203 10.05 -8.99 4.08
C ILE A 203 8.69 -9.59 4.47
N LEU A 204 8.66 -10.86 4.91
CA LEU A 204 7.45 -11.56 5.35
C LEU A 204 6.93 -11.12 6.74
N SER A 205 7.76 -10.44 7.53
CA SER A 205 7.36 -9.93 8.85
C SER A 205 6.37 -8.77 8.76
N ASP A 206 6.43 -7.98 7.67
CA ASP A 206 5.58 -6.82 7.44
C ASP A 206 4.75 -6.99 6.16
N ASP A 207 3.43 -7.16 6.33
CA ASP A 207 2.47 -7.28 5.22
C ASP A 207 2.58 -6.16 4.17
N SER A 208 2.92 -4.94 4.60
CA SER A 208 3.15 -3.80 3.70
C SER A 208 4.41 -3.94 2.84
N LEU A 209 5.51 -4.46 3.40
CA LEU A 209 6.73 -4.78 2.65
C LEU A 209 6.46 -5.94 1.69
N TRP A 210 5.89 -7.03 2.19
CA TRP A 210 5.54 -8.21 1.40
C TRP A 210 4.67 -7.86 0.20
N LYS A 211 3.60 -7.06 0.38
CA LYS A 211 2.75 -6.55 -0.71
C LYS A 211 3.52 -5.69 -1.71
N ALA A 212 4.40 -4.79 -1.25
CA ALA A 212 5.20 -3.95 -2.13
C ALA A 212 6.19 -4.77 -2.97
N VAL A 213 6.95 -5.68 -2.33
CA VAL A 213 7.91 -6.57 -3.01
C VAL A 213 7.20 -7.51 -3.98
N ASN A 214 6.09 -8.14 -3.59
CA ASN A 214 5.33 -9.01 -4.49
C ASN A 214 4.74 -8.26 -5.68
N LYS A 215 4.36 -6.99 -5.50
CA LYS A 215 3.92 -6.15 -6.61
C LYS A 215 5.05 -5.84 -7.60
N LEU A 216 6.24 -5.49 -7.09
CA LEU A 216 7.43 -5.29 -7.92
C LEU A 216 7.79 -6.58 -8.68
N ARG A 217 7.83 -7.72 -7.98
CA ARG A 217 8.11 -9.03 -8.58
C ARG A 217 7.08 -9.41 -9.65
N ALA A 218 5.80 -9.20 -9.41
CA ALA A 218 4.75 -9.42 -10.40
C ALA A 218 4.91 -8.51 -11.64
N SER A 219 5.29 -7.24 -11.47
CA SER A 219 5.57 -6.34 -12.61
C SER A 219 6.79 -6.76 -13.45
N LYS A 220 7.67 -7.59 -12.90
CA LYS A 220 8.85 -8.17 -13.55
C LYS A 220 8.64 -9.63 -13.96
N GLY A 221 7.40 -10.14 -13.93
CA GLY A 221 7.06 -11.53 -14.30
C GLY A 221 7.55 -12.62 -13.33
N MET A 222 8.06 -12.25 -12.16
CA MET A 222 8.58 -13.20 -11.17
C MET A 222 7.49 -13.80 -10.27
N LYS A 223 7.72 -15.03 -9.82
CA LYS A 223 6.86 -15.70 -8.83
C LYS A 223 6.82 -14.89 -7.51
N PRO A 224 5.63 -14.73 -6.88
CA PRO A 224 5.50 -14.04 -5.60
C PRO A 224 6.18 -14.85 -4.48
N LEU A 225 6.60 -14.12 -3.45
CA LEU A 225 7.04 -14.69 -2.17
C LEU A 225 5.86 -15.30 -1.42
N LYS A 226 6.12 -16.47 -0.85
CA LYS A 226 5.27 -17.24 0.06
C LYS A 226 6.07 -17.51 1.33
#